data_AF-A0A2W4SI00-F1
#
_entry.id   AF-A0A2W4SI00-F1
#
_cell.length_a   1.000
_cell.length_b   1.000
_cell.length_c   1.000
_cell.angle_alpha   90.00
_cell.angle_beta   90.00
_cell.angle_gamma   90.00
#
_symmetry.space_group_name_H-M   'P 1'
#
loop_
_entity.id
_entity.type
_entity.pdbx_description
1 polymer ?
#
loop_
_entity_poly.entity_id
_entity_poly.type
_entity_poly.pdbx_seq_one_letter_code
_entity_poly.pdbx_strand_id
1 'polypeptide(L)'
;MAHREDIPAGATAVRFGYTTTPRKEGSPVIETLFRPRGIAVAGASRYPTKPGHQVLHNLLAAGYPGQIALVHPEAQSILGVPAYPALEQVPTVVEMLILAAPAASTPAMAESIVRRKQTRGDLAVVVSLAGGFAESATDEGRRHQEMLAAACREAGVRLLGPNCLGVMDARNRLDTTFLTGTRREPSGISLLSQSGSLIAWVTRECQARPHPIGLNKFISVGNMADLSLHELLDFLGRDPSTRAIGLYLEALPATRPLLEAARRVALRKPVVVLKSGRTPAGARAAYRHTGSVSDGAPFDDEVARQHGLLPVERVDEFVTTLATFDRLPLPLGNRVAVLTNSGGAGVYALDALARHGIAPARLSPPTAATLRRMLPPFAVVGDPEGYVDSSAGAGPRQTAQAIAALLRDPGVDAVVQLFVPMPFSGAEEMARDLLQLLPGIRRNSLHKPLFPVLLGGGEVLPARRLLEENGFMTFASPEEAATALDAMLRYAQARQRLSQALMR
;
A
#
# COMPACT_ATOMS: atom_id res chain seq x y z
N MET A 1 46.24 9.98 20.33
CA MET A 1 45.81 11.34 19.95
C MET A 1 44.50 11.22 19.19
N ALA A 2 43.39 11.40 19.90
CA ALA A 2 42.05 11.28 19.37
C ALA A 2 41.51 12.70 19.13
N HIS A 3 41.16 13.01 17.89
CA HIS A 3 40.45 14.25 17.57
C HIS A 3 38.99 14.11 17.98
N ARG A 4 38.66 14.66 19.15
CA ARG A 4 37.32 15.20 19.43
C ARG A 4 37.18 16.47 18.61
N GLU A 5 36.31 16.47 17.61
CA GLU A 5 35.81 17.72 17.05
C GLU A 5 34.54 18.11 17.81
N ASP A 6 34.66 19.20 18.54
CA ASP A 6 33.59 19.85 19.29
C ASP A 6 32.48 20.31 18.35
N ILE A 7 31.25 19.89 18.64
CA ILE A 7 30.04 20.44 18.05
C ILE A 7 29.89 21.87 18.60
N PRO A 8 29.72 22.92 17.77
CA PRO A 8 29.60 24.27 18.28
C PRO A 8 28.34 24.41 19.14
N ALA A 9 28.53 24.69 20.42
CA ALA A 9 27.48 25.13 21.33
C ALA A 9 27.03 26.54 20.91
N GLY A 10 26.00 26.62 20.07
CA GLY A 10 25.49 27.91 19.59
C GLY A 10 24.48 27.90 18.44
N ALA A 11 24.06 26.74 17.92
CA ALA A 11 22.96 26.68 16.96
C ALA A 11 21.63 26.85 17.70
N THR A 12 21.14 28.09 17.79
CA THR A 12 19.79 28.41 18.26
C THR A 12 18.79 27.59 17.45
N ALA A 13 18.15 26.62 18.11
CA ALA A 13 17.12 25.78 17.50
C ALA A 13 15.94 26.65 17.06
N VAL A 14 15.79 26.87 15.75
CA VAL A 14 14.61 27.49 15.18
C VAL A 14 13.49 26.45 15.25
N ARG A 15 12.52 26.67 16.13
CA ARG A 15 11.29 25.87 16.25
C ARG A 15 10.50 25.96 14.95
N PHE A 16 10.29 24.83 14.26
CA PHE A 16 9.33 24.76 13.16
C PHE A 16 7.91 24.84 13.76
N GLY A 17 7.31 26.03 13.68
CA GLY A 17 5.92 26.22 14.05
C GLY A 17 5.00 25.60 13.01
N TYR A 18 4.65 24.33 13.16
CA TYR A 18 3.46 23.79 12.51
C TYR A 18 2.23 24.44 13.14
N THR A 19 1.78 25.57 12.60
CA THR A 19 0.48 26.15 12.98
C THR A 19 -0.63 25.24 12.42
N THR A 20 -0.94 24.20 13.19
CA THR A 20 -2.13 23.36 13.01
C THR A 20 -3.33 24.15 13.51
N THR A 21 -3.85 25.07 12.70
CA THR A 21 -5.23 25.52 12.92
C THR A 21 -6.13 24.31 12.68
N PRO A 22 -6.89 23.81 13.66
CA PRO A 22 -7.74 22.65 13.45
C PRO A 22 -8.86 23.04 12.49
N ARG A 23 -8.77 22.60 11.24
CA ARG A 23 -9.85 22.68 10.25
C ARG A 23 -10.58 21.33 10.26
N LYS A 24 -11.92 21.36 10.23
CA LYS A 24 -12.82 20.21 10.43
C LYS A 24 -12.34 18.94 9.71
N GLU A 25 -12.21 17.85 10.46
CA GLU A 25 -12.00 16.49 9.95
C GLU A 25 -13.11 16.13 8.94
N GLY A 26 -12.73 15.56 7.79
CA GLY A 26 -13.68 15.05 6.78
C GLY A 26 -14.10 16.00 5.66
N SER A 27 -13.30 17.02 5.33
CA SER A 27 -13.62 17.95 4.23
C SER A 27 -13.87 17.23 2.89
N PRO A 28 -14.99 17.50 2.19
CA PRO A 28 -15.27 17.00 0.83
C PRO A 28 -14.13 17.23 -0.17
N VAL A 29 -13.25 18.19 0.13
CA VAL A 29 -12.11 18.59 -0.72
C VAL A 29 -11.07 17.47 -0.88
N ILE A 30 -10.90 16.54 0.08
CA ILE A 30 -9.96 15.42 -0.10
C ILE A 30 -10.46 14.46 -1.18
N GLU A 31 -11.78 14.33 -1.38
CA GLU A 31 -12.32 13.48 -2.45
C GLU A 31 -11.94 14.03 -3.83
N THR A 32 -11.80 15.34 -3.96
CA THR A 32 -11.34 16.02 -5.18
C THR A 32 -9.91 15.64 -5.57
N LEU A 33 -9.07 15.12 -4.66
CA LEU A 33 -7.76 14.54 -5.03
C LEU A 33 -7.90 13.32 -5.96
N PHE A 34 -9.03 12.61 -5.91
CA PHE A 34 -9.19 11.34 -6.64
C PHE A 34 -10.29 11.40 -7.70
N ARG A 35 -11.16 12.42 -7.62
CA ARG A 35 -12.29 12.61 -8.54
C ARG A 35 -12.47 14.06 -8.97
N PRO A 36 -11.41 14.76 -9.44
CA PRO A 36 -11.60 16.08 -10.01
C PRO A 36 -12.43 15.97 -11.31
N ARG A 37 -13.23 17.01 -11.61
CA ARG A 37 -13.92 17.16 -12.90
C ARG A 37 -12.99 17.71 -13.98
N GLY A 38 -12.00 18.51 -13.56
CA GLY A 38 -11.03 19.11 -14.45
C GLY A 38 -9.68 19.35 -13.77
N ILE A 39 -8.61 19.16 -14.54
CA ILE A 39 -7.23 19.26 -14.11
C ILE A 39 -6.50 20.27 -14.99
N ALA A 40 -5.77 21.20 -14.37
CA ALA A 40 -4.77 22.01 -15.05
C ALA A 40 -3.36 21.52 -14.72
N VAL A 41 -2.48 21.43 -15.71
CA VAL A 41 -1.06 21.06 -15.52
C VAL A 41 -0.19 22.27 -15.84
N ALA A 42 0.42 22.87 -14.82
CA ALA A 42 1.43 23.92 -14.98
C ALA A 42 2.82 23.29 -14.98
N GLY A 43 3.64 23.62 -15.97
CA GLY A 43 4.95 22.98 -16.18
C GLY A 43 4.90 21.72 -17.05
N ALA A 44 3.82 21.51 -17.81
CA ALA A 44 3.81 20.54 -18.90
C ALA A 44 4.92 20.86 -19.91
N SER A 45 5.50 19.83 -20.54
CA SER A 45 6.64 19.99 -21.45
C SER A 45 6.46 19.17 -22.72
N ARG A 46 7.06 19.65 -23.82
CA ARG A 46 7.15 18.90 -25.08
C ARG A 46 8.19 17.77 -25.00
N TYR A 47 9.09 17.82 -24.03
CA TYR A 47 10.18 16.86 -23.88
C TYR A 47 9.73 15.65 -23.04
N PRO A 48 9.75 14.42 -23.59
CA PRO A 48 9.29 13.23 -22.89
C PRO A 48 9.99 12.92 -21.56
N THR A 49 11.21 13.41 -21.39
CA THR A 49 12.02 13.19 -20.19
C THR A 49 11.64 14.10 -19.01
N LYS A 50 10.76 15.08 -19.22
CA LYS A 50 10.38 16.05 -18.18
C LYS A 50 9.18 15.52 -17.37
N PRO A 51 9.14 15.71 -16.03
CA PRO A 51 8.03 15.25 -15.19
C PRO A 51 6.66 15.73 -15.67
N GLY A 52 6.51 17.00 -16.04
CA GLY A 52 5.23 17.54 -16.52
C GLY A 52 4.74 16.91 -17.83
N HIS A 53 5.64 16.43 -18.70
CA HIS A 53 5.25 15.61 -19.86
C HIS A 53 4.70 14.27 -19.41
N GLN A 54 5.40 13.60 -18.49
CA GLN A 54 5.01 12.27 -18.03
C GLN A 54 3.67 12.28 -17.28
N VAL A 55 3.39 13.33 -16.51
CA VAL A 55 2.07 13.55 -15.88
C VAL A 55 0.97 13.62 -16.93
N LEU A 56 1.15 14.45 -17.95
CA LEU A 56 0.17 14.58 -19.03
C LEU A 56 -0.02 13.25 -19.75
N HIS A 57 1.08 12.59 -20.11
CA HIS A 57 1.05 11.27 -20.73
C HIS A 57 0.30 10.26 -19.85
N ASN A 58 0.52 10.25 -18.53
CA ASN A 58 -0.11 9.31 -17.62
C ASN A 58 -1.61 9.55 -17.45
N LEU A 59 -2.04 10.82 -17.36
CA LEU A 59 -3.47 11.16 -17.37
C LEU A 59 -4.17 10.67 -18.63
N LEU A 60 -3.54 10.88 -19.80
CA LEU A 60 -4.07 10.41 -21.09
C LEU A 60 -4.07 8.88 -21.17
N ALA A 61 -2.96 8.23 -20.80
CA ALA A 61 -2.82 6.77 -20.84
C ALA A 61 -3.72 6.05 -19.82
N ALA A 62 -4.08 6.70 -18.72
CA ALA A 62 -5.08 6.19 -17.78
C ALA A 62 -6.51 6.29 -18.35
N GLY A 63 -6.75 7.15 -19.34
CA GLY A 63 -8.09 7.46 -19.84
C GLY A 63 -8.89 8.31 -18.87
N TYR A 64 -8.24 9.31 -18.26
CA TYR A 64 -8.89 10.24 -17.33
C TYR A 64 -10.15 10.85 -17.97
N PRO A 65 -11.33 10.71 -17.33
CA PRO A 65 -12.59 11.10 -17.95
C PRO A 65 -12.89 12.60 -17.89
N GLY A 66 -12.16 13.35 -17.05
CA GLY A 66 -12.38 14.79 -16.86
C GLY A 66 -11.64 15.64 -17.89
N GLN A 67 -11.82 16.95 -17.78
CA GLN A 67 -11.14 17.92 -18.65
C GLN A 67 -9.67 18.05 -18.25
N ILE A 68 -8.78 18.17 -19.23
CA ILE A 68 -7.36 18.46 -19.01
C ILE A 68 -7.02 19.76 -19.76
N ALA A 69 -6.37 20.69 -19.07
CA ALA A 69 -5.80 21.91 -19.66
C ALA A 69 -4.35 22.07 -19.23
N LEU A 70 -3.55 22.74 -20.04
CA LEU A 70 -2.15 23.02 -19.71
C LEU A 70 -1.96 24.52 -19.46
N VAL A 71 -1.07 24.85 -18.53
CA VAL A 71 -0.59 26.22 -18.36
C VAL A 71 0.85 26.27 -18.85
N HIS A 72 1.07 26.96 -19.95
CA HIS A 72 2.35 27.05 -20.63
C HIS A 72 2.49 28.41 -21.31
N PRO A 73 3.64 29.11 -21.19
CA PRO A 73 3.80 30.47 -21.73
C PRO A 73 3.67 30.54 -23.26
N GLU A 74 4.25 29.58 -23.99
CA GLU A 74 4.36 29.67 -25.46
C GLU A 74 3.61 28.59 -26.26
N ALA A 75 3.40 27.39 -25.69
CA ALA A 75 2.78 26.30 -26.42
C ALA A 75 1.28 26.52 -26.57
N GLN A 76 0.74 26.21 -27.74
CA GLN A 76 -0.71 26.20 -27.99
C GLN A 76 -1.34 24.85 -27.63
N SER A 77 -0.59 23.76 -27.77
CA SER A 77 -0.99 22.43 -27.32
C SER A 77 0.24 21.53 -27.09
N ILE A 78 0.07 20.49 -26.26
CA ILE A 78 1.05 19.41 -26.06
C ILE A 78 0.27 18.09 -25.99
N LEU A 79 0.71 17.07 -26.74
CA LEU A 79 0.00 15.78 -26.86
C LEU A 79 -1.50 15.92 -27.22
N GLY A 80 -1.83 16.94 -28.02
CA GLY A 80 -3.21 17.23 -28.42
C GLY A 80 -4.06 17.94 -27.36
N VAL A 81 -3.52 18.23 -26.17
CA VAL A 81 -4.23 18.95 -25.11
C VAL A 81 -3.97 20.46 -25.21
N PRO A 82 -5.01 21.32 -25.20
CA PRO A 82 -4.86 22.77 -25.26
C PRO A 82 -4.04 23.36 -24.12
N ALA A 83 -3.21 24.34 -24.44
CA ALA A 83 -2.38 25.07 -23.51
C ALA A 83 -2.72 26.57 -23.51
N TYR A 84 -2.69 27.16 -22.31
CA TYR A 84 -3.05 28.55 -22.06
C TYR A 84 -1.89 29.28 -21.36
N PRO A 85 -1.64 30.57 -21.68
CA PRO A 85 -0.57 31.34 -21.06
C PRO A 85 -0.66 31.47 -19.54
N ALA A 86 -1.87 31.50 -18.98
CA ALA A 86 -2.12 31.66 -17.56
C ALA A 86 -3.31 30.82 -17.07
N LEU A 87 -3.31 30.48 -15.78
CA LEU A 87 -4.32 29.59 -15.18
C LEU A 87 -5.73 30.19 -15.21
N GLU A 88 -5.85 31.50 -15.00
CA GLU A 88 -7.12 32.22 -15.06
C GLU A 88 -7.75 32.22 -16.46
N GLN A 89 -6.93 32.05 -17.52
CA GLN A 89 -7.39 32.04 -18.90
C GLN A 89 -7.96 30.67 -19.33
N VAL A 90 -7.77 29.62 -18.54
CA VAL A 90 -8.34 28.30 -18.80
C VAL A 90 -9.87 28.40 -18.77
N PRO A 91 -10.58 28.14 -19.88
CA PRO A 91 -12.03 28.36 -19.97
C PRO A 91 -12.84 27.23 -19.32
N THR A 92 -12.23 26.06 -19.17
CA THR A 92 -12.81 24.86 -18.56
C THR A 92 -12.76 24.90 -17.04
N VAL A 93 -13.49 23.99 -16.39
CA VAL A 93 -13.44 23.80 -14.94
C VAL A 93 -12.06 23.26 -14.55
N VAL A 94 -11.48 23.79 -13.48
CA VAL A 94 -10.20 23.36 -12.91
C VAL A 94 -10.38 23.18 -11.41
N GLU A 95 -10.60 21.94 -10.96
CA GLU A 95 -10.70 21.62 -9.54
C GLU A 95 -9.36 21.23 -8.93
N MET A 96 -8.46 20.71 -9.76
CA MET A 96 -7.10 20.34 -9.39
C MET A 96 -6.07 21.05 -10.27
N LEU A 97 -5.07 21.66 -9.63
CA LEU A 97 -3.87 22.19 -10.29
C LEU A 97 -2.68 21.29 -9.97
N ILE A 98 -2.00 20.77 -11.00
CA ILE A 98 -0.73 20.06 -10.85
C ILE A 98 0.40 21.02 -11.17
N LEU A 99 1.32 21.20 -10.22
CA LEU A 99 2.52 22.02 -10.39
C LEU A 99 3.73 21.12 -10.62
N ALA A 100 4.19 21.07 -11.87
CA ALA A 100 5.41 20.39 -12.31
C ALA A 100 6.53 21.38 -12.70
N ALA A 101 6.38 22.67 -12.36
CA ALA A 101 7.36 23.72 -12.60
C ALA A 101 8.32 23.88 -11.40
N PRO A 102 9.58 24.32 -11.61
CA PRO A 102 10.57 24.48 -10.54
C PRO A 102 10.10 25.39 -9.40
N ALA A 103 10.64 25.19 -8.19
CA ALA A 103 10.30 26.00 -7.01
C ALA A 103 10.46 27.52 -7.22
N ALA A 104 11.41 27.96 -8.05
CA ALA A 104 11.60 29.38 -8.40
C ALA A 104 10.39 30.02 -9.10
N SER A 105 9.49 29.22 -9.70
CA SER A 105 8.25 29.71 -10.30
C SER A 105 7.11 29.91 -9.28
N THR A 106 7.34 29.59 -8.00
CA THR A 106 6.34 29.66 -6.94
C THR A 106 5.67 31.03 -6.79
N PRO A 107 6.38 32.19 -6.86
CA PRO A 107 5.73 33.49 -6.75
C PRO A 107 4.60 33.70 -7.77
N ALA A 108 4.87 33.45 -9.05
CA ALA A 108 3.87 33.57 -10.11
C ALA A 108 2.73 32.55 -9.96
N MET A 109 3.03 31.33 -9.51
CA MET A 109 2.02 30.28 -9.30
C MET A 109 1.12 30.59 -8.09
N ALA A 110 1.68 31.13 -7.01
CA ALA A 110 0.93 31.56 -5.83
C ALA A 110 -0.12 32.62 -6.21
N GLU A 111 0.28 33.64 -6.97
CA GLU A 111 -0.64 34.65 -7.49
C GLU A 111 -1.72 34.04 -8.38
N SER A 112 -1.33 33.11 -9.27
CA SER A 112 -2.26 32.42 -10.18
C SER A 112 -3.31 31.59 -9.43
N ILE A 113 -2.92 30.92 -8.33
CA ILE A 113 -3.82 30.12 -7.48
C ILE A 113 -4.89 31.01 -6.85
N VAL A 114 -4.47 32.11 -6.22
CA VAL A 114 -5.38 33.06 -5.57
C VAL A 114 -6.33 33.68 -6.60
N ARG A 115 -5.79 34.13 -7.73
CA ARG A 115 -6.58 34.73 -8.81
C ARG A 115 -7.59 33.76 -9.42
N ARG A 116 -7.19 32.50 -9.69
CA ARG A 116 -8.12 31.49 -10.20
C ARG A 116 -9.27 31.28 -9.23
N LYS A 117 -8.99 31.17 -7.94
CA LYS A 117 -10.02 31.03 -6.93
C LYS A 117 -10.97 32.23 -6.88
N GLN A 118 -10.43 33.45 -6.89
CA GLN A 118 -11.24 34.67 -6.85
C GLN A 118 -12.13 34.84 -8.09
N THR A 119 -11.61 34.50 -9.27
CA THR A 119 -12.30 34.74 -10.55
C THR A 119 -13.27 33.62 -10.94
N ARG A 120 -12.97 32.37 -10.59
CA ARG A 120 -13.73 31.19 -11.03
C ARG A 120 -14.30 30.34 -9.90
N GLY A 121 -13.71 30.41 -8.69
CA GLY A 121 -14.19 29.70 -7.50
C GLY A 121 -13.98 28.18 -7.48
N ASP A 122 -13.51 27.59 -8.58
CA ASP A 122 -13.55 26.15 -8.83
C ASP A 122 -12.32 25.37 -8.36
N LEU A 123 -11.17 26.04 -8.20
CA LEU A 123 -9.96 25.40 -7.69
C LEU A 123 -10.16 24.93 -6.24
N ALA A 124 -9.86 23.65 -5.98
CA ALA A 124 -10.03 23.03 -4.67
C ALA A 124 -8.74 22.41 -4.14
N VAL A 125 -7.90 21.86 -5.03
CA VAL A 125 -6.64 21.19 -4.65
C VAL A 125 -5.48 21.59 -5.55
N VAL A 126 -4.30 21.76 -4.97
CA VAL A 126 -3.01 21.87 -5.65
C VAL A 126 -2.17 20.64 -5.32
N VAL A 127 -1.61 20.00 -6.34
CA VAL A 127 -0.64 18.89 -6.20
C VAL A 127 0.71 19.39 -6.71
N SER A 128 1.65 19.63 -5.81
CA SER A 128 2.96 20.18 -6.16
C SER A 128 4.03 19.09 -6.20
N LEU A 129 4.51 18.81 -7.41
CA LEU A 129 5.46 17.74 -7.70
C LEU A 129 6.92 18.19 -7.57
N ALA A 130 7.17 19.49 -7.72
CA ALA A 130 8.51 20.03 -7.81
C ALA A 130 9.27 19.94 -6.47
N GLY A 131 10.58 19.68 -6.58
CA GLY A 131 11.55 19.90 -5.51
C GLY A 131 12.16 21.31 -5.58
N GLY A 132 13.08 21.58 -4.65
CA GLY A 132 13.65 22.90 -4.39
C GLY A 132 12.96 23.67 -3.26
N PHE A 133 12.24 22.98 -2.37
CA PHE A 133 11.50 23.57 -1.25
C PHE A 133 12.25 23.35 0.07
N ALA A 134 11.55 23.15 1.19
CA ALA A 134 12.16 23.02 2.52
C ALA A 134 13.17 21.85 2.63
N GLU A 135 13.03 20.80 1.81
CA GLU A 135 13.95 19.67 1.76
C GLU A 135 15.36 20.06 1.27
N SER A 136 15.49 21.17 0.55
CA SER A 136 16.80 21.71 0.13
C SER A 136 17.62 22.25 1.31
N ALA A 137 16.99 22.42 2.48
CA ALA A 137 17.57 23.04 3.67
C ALA A 137 18.08 24.48 3.48
N THR A 138 17.67 25.17 2.40
CA THR A 138 17.96 26.58 2.13
C THR A 138 16.82 27.50 2.60
N ASP A 139 17.14 28.75 2.92
CA ASP A 139 16.12 29.73 3.31
C ASP A 139 15.20 30.10 2.15
N GLU A 140 15.72 30.12 0.92
CA GLU A 140 14.93 30.32 -0.28
C GLU A 140 13.90 29.20 -0.48
N GLY A 141 14.31 27.94 -0.33
CA GLY A 141 13.40 26.79 -0.43
C GLY A 141 12.31 26.80 0.63
N ARG A 142 12.64 27.19 1.88
CA ARG A 142 11.65 27.38 2.96
C ARG A 142 10.65 28.48 2.63
N ARG A 143 11.15 29.65 2.19
CA ARG A 143 10.32 30.79 1.79
C ARG A 143 9.38 30.44 0.63
N HIS A 144 9.85 29.70 -0.37
CA HIS A 144 8.98 29.21 -1.45
C HIS A 144 7.88 28.27 -0.92
N GLN A 145 8.20 27.37 0.01
CA GLN A 145 7.21 26.47 0.57
C GLN A 145 6.12 27.23 1.36
N GLU A 146 6.55 28.16 2.21
CA GLU A 146 5.66 29.00 3.01
C GLU A 146 4.76 29.87 2.11
N MET A 147 5.32 30.45 1.05
CA MET A 147 4.58 31.23 0.07
C MET A 147 3.50 30.40 -0.63
N LEU A 148 3.84 29.20 -1.12
CA LEU A 148 2.87 28.31 -1.77
C LEU A 148 1.77 27.88 -0.81
N ALA A 149 2.12 27.48 0.42
CA ALA A 149 1.17 27.07 1.44
C ALA A 149 0.28 28.23 1.89
N ALA A 150 0.82 29.44 2.01
CA ALA A 150 0.05 30.64 2.35
C ALA A 150 -0.97 30.98 1.28
N ALA A 151 -0.58 30.97 0.00
CA ALA A 151 -1.49 31.23 -1.12
C ALA A 151 -2.62 30.20 -1.20
N CYS A 152 -2.31 28.91 -1.01
CA CYS A 152 -3.34 27.87 -0.94
C CYS A 152 -4.30 28.11 0.24
N ARG A 153 -3.77 28.44 1.41
CA ARG A 153 -4.57 28.71 2.62
C ARG A 153 -5.47 29.93 2.46
N GLU A 154 -4.97 31.01 1.86
CA GLU A 154 -5.71 32.23 1.52
C GLU A 154 -6.86 31.92 0.55
N ALA A 155 -6.57 31.14 -0.49
CA ALA A 155 -7.57 30.71 -1.47
C ALA A 155 -8.55 29.63 -0.94
N GLY A 156 -8.36 29.12 0.28
CA GLY A 156 -9.16 27.98 0.76
C GLY A 156 -8.97 26.71 -0.07
N VAL A 157 -7.81 26.56 -0.70
CA VAL A 157 -7.38 25.42 -1.53
C VAL A 157 -6.48 24.53 -0.69
N ARG A 158 -6.61 23.20 -0.81
CA ARG A 158 -5.70 22.26 -0.13
C ARG A 158 -4.46 21.98 -0.96
N LEU A 159 -3.32 21.76 -0.31
CA LEU A 159 -2.04 21.48 -0.95
C LEU A 159 -1.53 20.08 -0.58
N LEU A 160 -1.29 19.24 -1.59
CA LEU A 160 -0.50 18.01 -1.50
C LEU A 160 0.94 18.29 -1.93
N GLY A 161 1.92 17.89 -1.11
CA GLY A 161 3.33 18.21 -1.32
C GLY A 161 3.77 19.46 -0.55
N PRO A 162 4.71 20.27 -1.10
CA PRO A 162 5.41 20.08 -2.37
C PRO A 162 6.36 18.87 -2.33
N ASN A 163 7.19 18.71 -3.38
CA ASN A 163 8.15 17.62 -3.49
C ASN A 163 7.51 16.24 -3.33
N CYS A 164 6.38 16.04 -4.01
CA CYS A 164 5.69 14.76 -4.02
C CYS A 164 5.71 14.11 -5.41
N LEU A 165 5.39 12.82 -5.45
CA LEU A 165 5.25 12.09 -6.70
C LEU A 165 3.85 12.18 -7.31
N GLY A 166 2.89 12.77 -6.59
CA GLY A 166 1.49 12.89 -7.00
C GLY A 166 0.59 11.79 -6.44
N VAL A 167 -0.56 11.60 -7.10
CA VAL A 167 -1.60 10.63 -6.73
C VAL A 167 -2.03 9.78 -7.91
N MET A 168 -2.42 8.54 -7.64
CA MET A 168 -3.09 7.68 -8.60
C MET A 168 -4.33 7.05 -7.96
N ASP A 169 -5.40 6.94 -8.74
CA ASP A 169 -6.59 6.14 -8.47
C ASP A 169 -6.92 5.30 -9.69
N ALA A 170 -6.67 4.00 -9.59
CA ALA A 170 -6.86 3.07 -10.69
C ALA A 170 -8.34 2.98 -11.13
N ARG A 171 -9.29 3.13 -10.20
CA ARG A 171 -10.73 3.00 -10.49
C ARG A 171 -11.29 4.24 -11.15
N ASN A 172 -10.80 5.42 -10.74
CA ASN A 172 -11.20 6.70 -11.32
C ASN A 172 -10.35 7.09 -12.54
N ARG A 173 -9.43 6.22 -12.98
CA ARG A 173 -8.53 6.45 -14.12
C ARG A 173 -7.73 7.75 -13.97
N LEU A 174 -7.28 8.03 -12.75
CA LEU A 174 -6.48 9.19 -12.42
C LEU A 174 -5.04 8.75 -12.17
N ASP A 175 -4.08 9.38 -12.84
CA ASP A 175 -2.66 9.18 -12.59
C ASP A 175 -1.93 10.51 -12.81
N THR A 176 -1.72 11.24 -11.73
CA THR A 176 -1.01 12.53 -11.72
C THR A 176 0.48 12.36 -11.47
N THR A 177 0.97 11.11 -11.48
CA THR A 177 2.37 10.81 -11.23
C THR A 177 3.22 10.97 -12.49
N PHE A 178 4.53 11.04 -12.31
CA PHE A 178 5.51 10.96 -13.40
C PHE A 178 6.21 9.60 -13.45
N LEU A 179 5.56 8.53 -12.98
CA LEU A 179 6.09 7.17 -13.10
C LEU A 179 5.85 6.59 -14.50
N THR A 180 6.81 5.83 -15.00
CA THR A 180 6.72 5.17 -16.31
C THR A 180 6.38 3.69 -16.17
N GLY A 181 5.56 3.19 -17.10
CA GLY A 181 5.18 1.78 -17.17
C GLY A 181 4.25 1.30 -16.04
N THR A 182 3.61 2.23 -15.31
CA THR A 182 2.71 1.90 -14.21
C THR A 182 1.49 1.15 -14.73
N ARG A 183 1.31 -0.10 -14.27
CA ARG A 183 0.06 -0.85 -14.46
C ARG A 183 -1.03 -0.27 -13.57
N ARG A 184 -2.25 -0.14 -14.11
CA ARG A 184 -3.40 0.52 -13.45
C ARG A 184 -4.52 -0.47 -13.13
N GLU A 185 -4.16 -1.72 -12.89
CA GLU A 185 -5.12 -2.78 -12.55
C GLU A 185 -5.67 -2.53 -11.12
N PRO A 186 -7.00 -2.42 -10.94
CA PRO A 186 -7.56 -2.03 -9.65
C PRO A 186 -7.55 -3.19 -8.64
N SER A 187 -6.93 -2.95 -7.49
CA SER A 187 -7.02 -3.80 -6.29
C SER A 187 -7.83 -3.12 -5.17
N GLY A 188 -7.72 -3.62 -3.94
CA GLY A 188 -8.11 -2.91 -2.72
C GLY A 188 -6.93 -2.37 -1.92
N ILE A 189 -5.70 -2.39 -2.45
CA ILE A 189 -4.51 -1.92 -1.75
C ILE A 189 -4.32 -0.43 -1.99
N SER A 190 -4.23 0.37 -0.93
CA SER A 190 -3.89 1.78 -1.04
C SER A 190 -2.55 2.07 -0.36
N LEU A 191 -1.67 2.79 -1.03
CA LEU A 191 -0.37 3.19 -0.52
C LEU A 191 -0.36 4.68 -0.18
N LEU A 192 0.19 5.01 0.99
CA LEU A 192 0.41 6.36 1.49
C LEU A 192 1.88 6.47 1.93
N SER A 193 2.63 7.40 1.32
CA SER A 193 4.09 7.46 1.53
C SER A 193 4.62 8.88 1.58
N GLN A 194 5.50 9.14 2.53
CA GLN A 194 6.33 10.35 2.56
C GLN A 194 7.37 10.37 1.44
N SER A 195 7.98 9.22 1.11
CA SER A 195 8.97 9.12 0.04
C SER A 195 8.32 8.76 -1.29
N GLY A 196 8.56 9.59 -2.31
CA GLY A 196 8.19 9.31 -3.70
C GLY A 196 8.98 8.15 -4.32
N SER A 197 10.28 8.08 -4.07
CA SER A 197 11.14 7.02 -4.64
C SER A 197 10.82 5.64 -4.05
N LEU A 198 10.53 5.57 -2.76
CA LEU A 198 10.22 4.29 -2.14
C LEU A 198 8.85 3.75 -2.57
N ILE A 199 7.81 4.59 -2.59
CA ILE A 199 6.50 4.15 -3.06
C ILE A 199 6.53 3.76 -4.55
N ALA A 200 7.39 4.40 -5.35
CA ALA A 200 7.66 3.99 -6.72
C ALA A 200 8.30 2.59 -6.76
N TRP A 201 9.34 2.35 -5.94
CA TRP A 201 9.97 1.04 -5.83
C TRP A 201 8.98 -0.05 -5.41
N VAL A 202 8.21 0.16 -4.33
CA VAL A 202 7.14 -0.75 -3.89
C VAL A 202 6.14 -1.02 -5.02
N THR A 203 5.76 0.01 -5.77
CA THR A 203 4.87 -0.14 -6.93
C THR A 203 5.48 -1.03 -8.01
N ARG A 204 6.80 -0.93 -8.27
CA ARG A 204 7.49 -1.82 -9.21
C ARG A 204 7.59 -3.25 -8.69
N GLU A 205 7.85 -3.45 -7.41
CA GLU A 205 7.86 -4.78 -6.78
C GLU A 205 6.49 -5.46 -6.91
N CYS A 206 5.41 -4.73 -6.66
CA CYS A 206 4.05 -5.20 -6.91
C CYS A 206 3.84 -5.66 -8.36
N GLN A 207 4.39 -4.91 -9.33
CA GLN A 207 4.20 -5.16 -10.76
C GLN A 207 5.15 -6.19 -11.37
N ALA A 208 6.30 -6.47 -10.72
CA ALA A 208 7.32 -7.40 -11.20
C ALA A 208 6.94 -8.88 -10.98
N ARG A 209 5.90 -9.15 -10.17
CA ARG A 209 5.43 -10.50 -9.89
C ARG A 209 4.84 -11.16 -11.15
N PRO A 210 4.90 -12.50 -11.27
CA PRO A 210 4.33 -13.24 -12.40
C PRO A 210 2.86 -12.87 -12.68
N HIS A 211 2.06 -12.71 -11.63
CA HIS A 211 0.79 -12.01 -11.68
C HIS A 211 0.89 -10.71 -10.86
N PRO A 212 0.87 -9.54 -11.52
CA PRO A 212 1.00 -8.25 -10.86
C PRO A 212 0.00 -8.04 -9.71
N ILE A 213 0.46 -7.39 -8.66
CA ILE A 213 -0.41 -6.85 -7.62
C ILE A 213 -0.80 -5.44 -8.06
N GLY A 214 -2.08 -5.27 -8.39
CA GLY A 214 -2.65 -3.95 -8.67
C GLY A 214 -2.65 -3.03 -7.45
N LEU A 215 -2.84 -1.73 -7.68
CA LEU A 215 -3.04 -0.73 -6.63
C LEU A 215 -4.43 -0.10 -6.80
N ASN A 216 -5.12 0.15 -5.70
CA ASN A 216 -6.34 0.95 -5.67
C ASN A 216 -6.02 2.44 -5.74
N LYS A 217 -5.25 2.91 -4.75
CA LYS A 217 -4.79 4.30 -4.65
C LYS A 217 -3.33 4.38 -4.28
N PHE A 218 -2.67 5.42 -4.74
CA PHE A 218 -1.29 5.74 -4.44
C PHE A 218 -1.26 7.22 -4.07
N ILE A 219 -0.62 7.56 -2.96
CA ILE A 219 -0.53 8.93 -2.46
C ILE A 219 0.90 9.16 -1.99
N SER A 220 1.62 10.02 -2.71
CA SER A 220 2.89 10.57 -2.23
C SER A 220 2.62 11.93 -1.61
N VAL A 221 3.01 12.12 -0.35
CA VAL A 221 2.71 13.36 0.40
C VAL A 221 3.85 14.38 0.38
N GLY A 222 5.07 13.95 0.06
CA GLY A 222 6.25 14.82 0.01
C GLY A 222 6.49 15.53 1.33
N ASN A 223 6.73 16.84 1.26
CA ASN A 223 7.06 17.68 2.42
C ASN A 223 5.88 17.91 3.38
N MET A 224 4.64 17.57 3.00
CA MET A 224 3.42 17.75 3.81
C MET A 224 3.23 19.19 4.33
N ALA A 225 3.32 20.18 3.45
CA ALA A 225 3.19 21.59 3.84
C ALA A 225 1.74 22.00 4.23
N ASP A 226 0.74 21.20 3.86
CA ASP A 226 -0.66 21.37 4.27
C ASP A 226 -1.33 20.01 4.57
N LEU A 227 -1.62 19.21 3.54
CA LEU A 227 -2.27 17.92 3.74
C LEU A 227 -1.35 16.97 4.52
N SER A 228 -1.91 16.43 5.58
CA SER A 228 -1.20 15.60 6.54
C SER A 228 -1.52 14.11 6.37
N LEU A 229 -0.65 13.24 6.89
CA LEU A 229 -0.84 11.79 6.83
C LEU A 229 -2.14 11.32 7.51
N HIS A 230 -2.54 11.94 8.62
CA HIS A 230 -3.70 11.49 9.38
C HIS A 230 -5.01 11.77 8.64
N GLU A 231 -5.15 12.93 8.00
CA GLU A 231 -6.30 13.27 7.15
C GLU A 231 -6.45 12.27 5.97
N LEU A 232 -5.33 11.94 5.32
CA LEU A 232 -5.29 11.00 4.19
C LEU A 232 -5.53 9.56 4.64
N LEU A 233 -5.02 9.17 5.80
CA LEU A 233 -5.27 7.87 6.41
C LEU A 233 -6.76 7.70 6.77
N ASP A 234 -7.38 8.70 7.39
CA ASP A 234 -8.82 8.70 7.68
C ASP A 234 -9.67 8.64 6.42
N PHE A 235 -9.26 9.32 5.34
CA PHE A 235 -9.91 9.20 4.04
C PHE A 235 -9.84 7.75 3.52
N LEU A 236 -8.65 7.14 3.47
CA LEU A 236 -8.49 5.75 3.05
C LEU A 236 -9.24 4.76 3.95
N GLY A 237 -9.35 5.07 5.24
CA GLY A 237 -10.14 4.30 6.20
C GLY A 237 -11.64 4.29 5.90
N ARG A 238 -12.17 5.36 5.32
CA ARG A 238 -13.59 5.48 4.91
C ARG A 238 -13.88 5.02 3.49
N ASP A 239 -12.87 5.00 2.62
CA ASP A 239 -13.02 4.65 1.20
C ASP A 239 -13.42 3.17 1.00
N PRO A 240 -14.64 2.86 0.53
CA PRO A 240 -15.09 1.47 0.37
C PRO A 240 -14.26 0.68 -0.65
N SER A 241 -13.51 1.35 -1.53
CA SER A 241 -12.64 0.68 -2.51
C SER A 241 -11.34 0.15 -1.90
N THR A 242 -10.90 0.72 -0.78
CA THR A 242 -9.68 0.32 -0.05
C THR A 242 -9.99 -0.77 0.98
N ARG A 243 -9.26 -1.88 0.91
CA ARG A 243 -9.28 -3.00 1.85
C ARG A 243 -8.05 -3.03 2.76
N ALA A 244 -6.87 -2.72 2.24
CA ALA A 244 -5.62 -2.70 2.99
C ALA A 244 -4.84 -1.41 2.70
N ILE A 245 -4.18 -0.87 3.72
CA ILE A 245 -3.42 0.38 3.61
C ILE A 245 -1.95 0.11 3.91
N GLY A 246 -1.07 0.44 2.98
CA GLY A 246 0.37 0.47 3.20
C GLY A 246 0.81 1.89 3.52
N LEU A 247 1.46 2.07 4.67
CA LEU A 247 1.95 3.35 5.14
C LEU A 247 3.48 3.32 5.23
N TYR A 248 4.16 4.19 4.47
CA TYR A 248 5.60 4.38 4.61
C TYR A 248 5.94 5.68 5.35
N LEU A 249 6.77 5.56 6.39
CA LEU A 249 7.13 6.63 7.31
C LEU A 249 8.65 6.79 7.45
N GLU A 250 9.12 8.03 7.41
CA GLU A 250 10.51 8.43 7.69
C GLU A 250 10.58 9.11 9.06
N ALA A 251 10.10 10.35 9.15
CA ALA A 251 10.05 11.17 10.35
C ALA A 251 8.63 11.73 10.56
N LEU A 252 8.24 11.92 11.82
CA LEU A 252 6.89 12.36 12.18
C LEU A 252 6.96 13.65 13.01
N PRO A 253 6.59 14.82 12.44
CA PRO A 253 6.52 16.06 13.21
C PRO A 253 5.34 16.10 14.20
N ALA A 254 4.33 15.25 14.03
CA ALA A 254 3.18 15.14 14.94
C ALA A 254 2.63 13.71 14.98
N THR A 255 3.01 12.93 15.99
CA THR A 255 2.64 11.51 16.10
C THR A 255 1.22 11.28 16.58
N ARG A 256 0.70 12.13 17.48
CA ARG A 256 -0.61 11.91 18.14
C ARG A 256 -1.80 11.89 17.18
N PRO A 257 -2.02 12.87 16.28
CA PRO A 257 -3.15 12.82 15.34
C PRO A 257 -3.08 11.61 14.41
N LEU A 258 -1.86 11.22 14.00
CA LEU A 258 -1.65 10.03 13.18
C LEU A 258 -2.01 8.75 13.92
N LEU A 259 -1.62 8.62 15.19
CA LEU A 259 -1.94 7.47 16.02
C LEU A 259 -3.44 7.36 16.31
N GLU A 260 -4.13 8.49 16.51
CA GLU A 260 -5.59 8.53 16.68
C GLU A 260 -6.32 8.11 15.39
N ALA A 261 -5.93 8.65 14.24
CA ALA A 261 -6.44 8.22 12.94
C ALA A 261 -6.15 6.73 12.68
N ALA A 262 -4.93 6.28 12.93
CA ALA A 262 -4.53 4.88 12.83
C ALA A 262 -5.43 3.96 13.64
N ARG A 263 -5.71 4.31 14.91
CA ARG A 263 -6.61 3.54 15.78
C ARG A 263 -8.02 3.44 15.21
N ARG A 264 -8.57 4.54 14.69
CA ARG A 264 -9.90 4.55 14.04
C ARG A 264 -9.93 3.67 12.79
N VAL A 265 -8.89 3.74 11.98
CA VAL A 265 -8.79 2.99 10.72
C VAL A 265 -8.56 1.51 10.98
N ALA A 266 -7.70 1.14 11.94
CA ALA A 266 -7.37 -0.23 12.32
C ALA A 266 -8.59 -1.03 12.84
N LEU A 267 -9.64 -0.37 13.29
CA LEU A 267 -10.91 -1.04 13.63
C LEU A 267 -11.63 -1.63 12.42
N ARG A 268 -11.34 -1.10 11.22
CA ARG A 268 -12.04 -1.43 9.98
C ARG A 268 -11.13 -2.12 8.97
N LYS A 269 -9.88 -1.63 8.85
CA LYS A 269 -8.94 -2.04 7.80
C LYS A 269 -7.52 -2.21 8.35
N PRO A 270 -6.78 -3.24 7.89
CA PRO A 270 -5.38 -3.40 8.22
C PRO A 270 -4.55 -2.24 7.67
N VAL A 271 -3.64 -1.74 8.51
CA VAL A 271 -2.65 -0.72 8.15
C VAL A 271 -1.27 -1.30 8.40
N VAL A 272 -0.56 -1.63 7.30
CA VAL A 272 0.80 -2.16 7.32
C VAL A 272 1.76 -0.98 7.27
N VAL A 273 2.78 -0.97 8.14
CA VAL A 273 3.72 0.15 8.27
C VAL A 273 5.12 -0.30 7.93
N LEU A 274 5.72 0.34 6.93
CA LEU A 274 7.15 0.24 6.66
C LEU A 274 7.81 1.52 7.13
N LYS A 275 8.77 1.43 8.05
CA LYS A 275 9.42 2.60 8.64
C LYS A 275 10.92 2.61 8.36
N SER A 276 11.43 3.72 7.84
CA SER A 276 12.85 4.01 7.81
C SER A 276 13.28 4.82 9.05
N GLY A 277 14.60 4.96 9.24
CA GLY A 277 15.15 5.66 10.39
C GLY A 277 15.00 4.92 11.73
N ARG A 278 15.00 3.59 11.70
CA ARG A 278 14.89 2.73 12.90
C ARG A 278 16.18 2.67 13.73
N THR A 279 17.32 2.97 13.10
CA THR A 279 18.64 3.03 13.75
C THR A 279 19.10 4.48 13.87
N PRO A 280 20.03 4.81 14.80
CA PRO A 280 20.56 6.17 14.92
C PRO A 280 21.15 6.73 13.61
N ALA A 281 21.88 5.89 12.86
CA ALA A 281 22.44 6.27 11.57
C ALA A 281 21.34 6.53 10.52
N GLY A 282 20.33 5.65 10.44
CA GLY A 282 19.20 5.83 9.53
C GLY A 282 18.35 7.05 9.88
N ALA A 283 18.12 7.31 11.17
CA ALA A 283 17.35 8.47 11.64
C ALA A 283 18.06 9.77 11.25
N ARG A 284 19.40 9.83 11.41
CA ARG A 284 20.21 10.98 11.00
C ARG A 284 20.17 11.20 9.48
N ALA A 285 20.17 10.12 8.69
CA ALA A 285 20.05 10.20 7.23
C ALA A 285 18.65 10.69 6.81
N ALA A 286 17.59 10.14 7.39
CA ALA A 286 16.20 10.56 7.13
C ALA A 286 15.97 12.04 7.49
N TYR A 287 16.56 12.51 8.60
CA TYR A 287 16.54 13.93 8.99
C TYR A 287 17.12 14.84 7.89
N ARG A 288 18.31 14.49 7.37
CA ARG A 288 18.94 15.26 6.29
C ARG A 288 18.17 15.21 4.98
N HIS A 289 17.46 14.12 4.73
CA HIS A 289 16.68 13.93 3.50
C HIS A 289 15.38 14.72 3.49
N THR A 290 14.73 14.89 4.65
CA THR A 290 13.41 15.54 4.76
C THR A 290 13.46 16.97 5.27
N GLY A 291 14.56 17.37 5.91
CA GLY A 291 14.66 18.65 6.61
C GLY A 291 13.73 18.78 7.82
N SER A 292 13.11 17.68 8.28
CA SER A 292 12.13 17.66 9.36
C SER A 292 12.72 17.08 10.65
N VAL A 293 12.64 17.83 11.75
CA VAL A 293 13.01 17.35 13.10
C VAL A 293 11.87 16.47 13.62
N SER A 294 12.19 15.31 14.21
CA SER A 294 11.21 14.51 14.94
C SER A 294 10.95 15.16 16.29
N ASP A 295 9.95 16.03 16.35
CA ASP A 295 9.61 16.81 17.55
C ASP A 295 8.69 16.05 18.55
N GLY A 296 8.39 14.78 18.27
CA GLY A 296 7.38 13.98 18.99
C GLY A 296 7.90 12.72 19.68
N ALA A 297 7.07 12.19 20.59
CA ALA A 297 7.25 10.90 21.25
C ALA A 297 7.65 9.78 20.26
N PRO A 298 8.49 8.81 20.69
CA PRO A 298 8.98 7.76 19.81
C PRO A 298 7.83 7.03 19.12
N PHE A 299 7.83 7.03 17.77
CA PHE A 299 7.00 6.13 16.98
C PHE A 299 7.85 4.91 16.65
N ASP A 300 7.79 3.92 17.51
CA ASP A 300 8.40 2.61 17.31
C ASP A 300 7.31 1.56 17.02
N ASP A 301 7.75 0.32 16.83
CA ASP A 301 6.86 -0.79 16.53
C ASP A 301 5.91 -1.12 17.67
N GLU A 302 6.30 -0.88 18.92
CA GLU A 302 5.46 -1.17 20.07
C GLU A 302 4.30 -0.18 20.12
N VAL A 303 4.60 1.12 19.97
CA VAL A 303 3.58 2.17 19.84
C VAL A 303 2.68 1.90 18.64
N ALA A 304 3.24 1.49 17.50
CA ALA A 304 2.46 1.13 16.32
C ALA A 304 1.48 -0.02 16.63
N ARG A 305 1.95 -1.11 17.24
CA ARG A 305 1.13 -2.29 17.62
C ARG A 305 0.04 -1.95 18.64
N GLN A 306 0.30 -1.02 19.57
CA GLN A 306 -0.70 -0.53 20.52
C GLN A 306 -1.87 0.17 19.83
N HIS A 307 -1.63 0.79 18.68
CA HIS A 307 -2.65 1.48 17.87
C HIS A 307 -3.22 0.60 16.75
N GLY A 308 -2.89 -0.69 16.74
CA GLY A 308 -3.40 -1.67 15.77
C GLY A 308 -2.75 -1.60 14.40
N LEU A 309 -1.60 -0.93 14.29
CA LEU A 309 -0.77 -0.93 13.09
C LEU A 309 0.09 -2.21 13.06
N LEU A 310 0.47 -2.63 11.85
CA LEU A 310 1.28 -3.82 11.60
C LEU A 310 2.66 -3.38 11.07
N PRO A 311 3.64 -3.14 11.95
CA PRO A 311 4.99 -2.80 11.50
C PRO A 311 5.66 -4.00 10.83
N VAL A 312 6.33 -3.74 9.72
CA VAL A 312 7.16 -4.69 8.95
C VAL A 312 8.51 -4.06 8.64
N GLU A 313 9.52 -4.89 8.37
CA GLU A 313 10.90 -4.42 8.22
C GLU A 313 11.41 -4.43 6.78
N ARG A 314 10.82 -5.28 5.93
CA ARG A 314 11.31 -5.53 4.57
C ARG A 314 10.24 -5.20 3.54
N VAL A 315 10.66 -4.78 2.35
CA VAL A 315 9.72 -4.37 1.28
C VAL A 315 8.93 -5.54 0.71
N ASP A 316 9.54 -6.70 0.57
CA ASP A 316 8.86 -7.91 0.13
C ASP A 316 7.82 -8.39 1.16
N GLU A 317 8.12 -8.28 2.46
CA GLU A 317 7.15 -8.52 3.53
C GLU A 317 5.98 -7.50 3.47
N PHE A 318 6.29 -6.22 3.24
CA PHE A 318 5.29 -5.16 3.09
C PHE A 318 4.33 -5.44 1.93
N VAL A 319 4.88 -5.75 0.75
CA VAL A 319 4.09 -6.07 -0.46
C VAL A 319 3.25 -7.32 -0.25
N THR A 320 3.86 -8.38 0.29
CA THR A 320 3.18 -9.67 0.49
C THR A 320 2.06 -9.53 1.52
N THR A 321 2.30 -8.88 2.65
CA THR A 321 1.28 -8.65 3.69
C THR A 321 0.08 -7.88 3.15
N LEU A 322 0.32 -6.81 2.37
CA LEU A 322 -0.75 -6.04 1.74
C LEU A 322 -1.57 -6.88 0.75
N ALA A 323 -0.91 -7.70 -0.08
CA ALA A 323 -1.58 -8.59 -1.01
C ALA A 323 -2.39 -9.68 -0.29
N THR A 324 -1.89 -10.19 0.84
CA THR A 324 -2.60 -11.16 1.67
C THR A 324 -3.90 -10.57 2.20
N PHE A 325 -3.88 -9.38 2.78
CA PHE A 325 -5.10 -8.70 3.23
C PHE A 325 -6.05 -8.30 2.09
N ASP A 326 -5.52 -8.08 0.88
CA ASP A 326 -6.33 -7.76 -0.27
C ASP A 326 -7.09 -8.98 -0.82
N ARG A 327 -6.47 -10.17 -0.78
CA ARG A 327 -6.97 -11.38 -1.46
C ARG A 327 -7.59 -12.40 -0.53
N LEU A 328 -7.17 -12.48 0.73
CA LEU A 328 -7.58 -13.52 1.67
C LEU A 328 -8.53 -13.01 2.76
N PRO A 329 -9.53 -13.82 3.17
CA PRO A 329 -10.37 -13.51 4.33
C PRO A 329 -9.55 -13.62 5.62
N LEU A 330 -9.92 -12.86 6.66
CA LEU A 330 -9.30 -13.01 7.97
C LEU A 330 -9.55 -14.41 8.54
N PRO A 331 -8.54 -15.07 9.13
CA PRO A 331 -8.75 -16.32 9.83
C PRO A 331 -9.65 -16.09 11.07
N LEU A 332 -10.48 -17.08 11.39
CA LEU A 332 -11.35 -17.05 12.57
C LEU A 332 -10.61 -17.35 13.87
N GLY A 333 -9.41 -17.92 13.77
CA GLY A 333 -8.56 -18.32 14.87
C GLY A 333 -7.19 -18.79 14.36
N ASN A 334 -6.35 -19.32 15.25
CA ASN A 334 -4.98 -19.70 14.93
C ASN A 334 -4.79 -21.22 14.72
N ARG A 335 -5.87 -21.97 14.47
CA ARG A 335 -5.82 -23.43 14.24
C ARG A 335 -5.61 -23.72 12.75
N VAL A 336 -4.43 -24.20 12.38
CA VAL A 336 -4.02 -24.36 10.98
C VAL A 336 -3.88 -25.83 10.60
N ALA A 337 -4.49 -26.21 9.48
CA ALA A 337 -4.18 -27.48 8.85
C ALA A 337 -3.05 -27.31 7.84
N VAL A 338 -2.05 -28.20 7.90
CA VAL A 338 -0.97 -28.30 6.92
C VAL A 338 -1.24 -29.50 6.03
N LEU A 339 -1.39 -29.26 4.73
CA LEU A 339 -1.48 -30.30 3.71
C LEU A 339 -0.22 -30.28 2.86
N THR A 340 0.44 -31.42 2.69
CA THR A 340 1.67 -31.52 1.88
C THR A 340 1.67 -32.80 1.05
N ASN A 341 2.34 -32.77 -0.11
CA ASN A 341 2.72 -33.99 -0.85
C ASN A 341 4.17 -34.44 -0.53
N SER A 342 4.85 -33.73 0.37
CA SER A 342 6.22 -34.00 0.81
C SER A 342 6.34 -33.88 2.32
N GLY A 343 6.65 -34.98 3.00
CA GLY A 343 6.79 -35.02 4.44
C GLY A 343 7.78 -33.99 4.99
N GLY A 344 8.98 -33.91 4.39
CA GLY A 344 10.03 -32.97 4.80
C GLY A 344 9.61 -31.50 4.69
N ALA A 345 8.96 -31.11 3.59
CA ALA A 345 8.40 -29.76 3.44
C ALA A 345 7.31 -29.49 4.48
N GLY A 346 6.49 -30.50 4.78
CA GLY A 346 5.44 -30.42 5.79
C GLY A 346 5.97 -30.17 7.20
N VAL A 347 6.99 -30.93 7.62
CA VAL A 347 7.65 -30.72 8.92
C VAL A 347 8.26 -29.32 8.98
N TYR A 348 8.94 -28.89 7.91
CA TYR A 348 9.51 -27.56 7.83
C TYR A 348 8.45 -26.44 7.96
N ALA A 349 7.28 -26.63 7.35
CA ALA A 349 6.17 -25.69 7.48
C ALA A 349 5.57 -25.65 8.89
N LEU A 350 5.47 -26.79 9.58
CA LEU A 350 5.04 -26.83 10.98
C LEU A 350 5.99 -26.03 11.87
N ASP A 351 7.31 -26.17 11.67
CA ASP A 351 8.32 -25.38 12.40
C ASP A 351 8.19 -23.88 12.10
N ALA A 352 7.99 -23.52 10.83
CA ALA A 352 7.78 -22.13 10.43
C ALA A 352 6.54 -21.51 11.11
N LEU A 353 5.42 -22.23 11.14
CA LEU A 353 4.19 -21.81 11.82
C LEU A 353 4.40 -21.70 13.34
N ALA A 354 5.10 -22.66 13.95
CA ALA A 354 5.34 -22.70 15.39
C ALA A 354 6.15 -21.49 15.89
N ARG A 355 7.10 -20.96 15.09
CA ARG A 355 7.86 -19.73 15.41
C ARG A 355 6.97 -18.50 15.62
N HIS A 356 5.77 -18.50 15.04
CA HIS A 356 4.77 -17.44 15.19
C HIS A 356 3.68 -17.79 16.21
N GLY A 357 3.81 -18.90 16.95
CA GLY A 357 2.79 -19.35 17.91
C GLY A 357 1.49 -19.83 17.24
N ILE A 358 1.55 -20.21 15.96
CA ILE A 358 0.40 -20.71 15.21
C ILE A 358 0.21 -22.18 15.54
N ALA A 359 -1.01 -22.54 15.96
CA ALA A 359 -1.31 -23.87 16.48
C ALA A 359 -1.74 -24.82 15.34
N PRO A 360 -1.29 -26.09 15.35
CA PRO A 360 -1.86 -27.10 14.49
C PRO A 360 -3.34 -27.33 14.80
N ALA A 361 -4.17 -27.49 13.76
CA ALA A 361 -5.60 -27.71 13.91
C ALA A 361 -5.93 -29.12 14.41
N ARG A 362 -7.02 -29.28 15.16
CA ARG A 362 -7.57 -30.61 15.44
C ARG A 362 -8.63 -30.94 14.41
N LEU A 363 -8.30 -31.86 13.49
CA LEU A 363 -9.26 -32.29 12.47
C LEU A 363 -10.45 -32.99 13.14
N SER A 364 -11.65 -32.66 12.68
CA SER A 364 -12.84 -33.37 13.15
C SER A 364 -12.78 -34.84 12.70
N PRO A 365 -13.34 -35.79 13.50
CA PRO A 365 -13.37 -37.20 13.12
C PRO A 365 -13.97 -37.45 11.72
N PRO A 366 -15.06 -36.76 11.29
CA PRO A 366 -15.60 -36.92 9.94
C PRO A 366 -14.64 -36.50 8.81
N THR A 367 -13.91 -35.40 8.99
CA THR A 367 -12.92 -34.96 8.00
C THR A 367 -11.73 -35.90 7.93
N ALA A 368 -11.19 -36.31 9.08
CA ALA A 368 -10.09 -37.26 9.13
C ALA A 368 -10.47 -38.59 8.45
N ALA A 369 -11.69 -39.10 8.71
CA ALA A 369 -12.19 -40.30 8.03
C ALA A 369 -12.34 -40.10 6.51
N THR A 370 -12.83 -38.93 6.08
CA THR A 370 -12.97 -38.61 4.64
C THR A 370 -11.62 -38.55 3.94
N LEU A 371 -10.62 -37.90 4.56
CA LEU A 371 -9.26 -37.82 4.03
C LEU A 371 -8.62 -39.21 3.91
N ARG A 372 -8.75 -40.07 4.94
CA ARG A 372 -8.20 -41.44 4.91
C ARG A 372 -8.80 -42.33 3.83
N ARG A 373 -10.07 -42.14 3.46
CA ARG A 373 -10.68 -42.89 2.35
C ARG A 373 -10.22 -42.43 0.98
N MET A 374 -9.85 -41.16 0.85
CA MET A 374 -9.59 -40.51 -0.42
C MET A 374 -8.10 -40.50 -0.79
N LEU A 375 -7.24 -40.38 0.22
CA LEU A 375 -5.79 -40.37 0.07
C LEU A 375 -5.23 -41.81 0.03
N PRO A 376 -4.00 -42.00 -0.49
CA PRO A 376 -3.36 -43.31 -0.49
C PRO A 376 -3.26 -43.92 0.92
N PRO A 377 -3.25 -45.26 1.07
CA PRO A 377 -3.22 -45.93 2.37
C PRO A 377 -2.01 -45.58 3.26
N PHE A 378 -0.91 -45.14 2.65
CA PHE A 378 0.32 -44.72 3.32
C PHE A 378 0.38 -43.21 3.61
N ALA A 379 -0.68 -42.45 3.32
CA ALA A 379 -0.80 -41.05 3.68
C ALA A 379 -0.95 -40.91 5.21
N VAL A 380 -0.36 -39.85 5.76
CA VAL A 380 -0.50 -39.49 7.18
C VAL A 380 -1.64 -38.49 7.31
N VAL A 381 -2.60 -38.76 8.20
CA VAL A 381 -3.77 -37.91 8.41
C VAL A 381 -4.02 -37.69 9.90
N GLY A 382 -3.69 -36.47 10.35
CA GLY A 382 -3.91 -35.99 11.71
C GLY A 382 -2.91 -36.51 12.74
N ASP A 383 -1.70 -36.88 12.31
CA ASP A 383 -0.60 -37.25 13.20
C ASP A 383 0.73 -36.60 12.78
N PRO A 384 1.20 -35.52 13.43
CA PRO A 384 0.57 -34.84 14.56
C PRO A 384 -0.74 -34.11 14.16
N GLU A 385 -1.46 -33.56 15.15
CA GLU A 385 -2.73 -32.86 14.91
C GLU A 385 -2.61 -31.85 13.76
N GLY A 386 -3.58 -31.86 12.83
CA GLY A 386 -3.66 -30.86 11.77
C GLY A 386 -2.67 -31.07 10.63
N TYR A 387 -1.81 -32.07 10.73
CA TYR A 387 -0.87 -32.46 9.70
C TYR A 387 -1.48 -33.51 8.76
N VAL A 388 -1.38 -33.26 7.46
CA VAL A 388 -1.79 -34.19 6.40
C VAL A 388 -0.67 -34.30 5.39
N ASP A 389 0.02 -35.43 5.38
CA ASP A 389 0.98 -35.80 4.33
C ASP A 389 0.28 -36.76 3.36
N SER A 390 -0.09 -36.24 2.19
CA SER A 390 -0.70 -37.04 1.13
C SER A 390 0.29 -37.95 0.42
N SER A 391 1.59 -37.84 0.74
CA SER A 391 2.71 -38.41 0.02
C SER A 391 2.76 -37.94 -1.44
N ALA A 392 3.81 -38.31 -2.16
CA ALA A 392 3.95 -38.06 -3.59
C ALA A 392 2.94 -38.88 -4.42
N GLY A 393 2.28 -39.88 -3.82
CA GLY A 393 1.32 -40.77 -4.49
C GLY A 393 -0.08 -40.19 -4.71
N ALA A 394 -0.43 -39.07 -4.08
CA ALA A 394 -1.73 -38.42 -4.29
C ALA A 394 -1.75 -37.63 -5.60
N GLY A 395 -2.76 -37.90 -6.44
CA GLY A 395 -2.95 -37.18 -7.69
C GLY A 395 -3.52 -35.77 -7.50
N PRO A 396 -3.45 -34.91 -8.54
CA PRO A 396 -3.93 -33.52 -8.51
C PRO A 396 -5.35 -33.35 -7.93
N ARG A 397 -6.29 -34.17 -8.39
CA ARG A 397 -7.69 -34.13 -7.96
C ARG A 397 -7.87 -34.50 -6.49
N GLN A 398 -7.13 -35.50 -6.00
CA GLN A 398 -7.17 -35.91 -4.59
C GLN A 398 -6.65 -34.78 -3.70
N THR A 399 -5.55 -34.12 -4.10
CA THR A 399 -5.01 -32.96 -3.39
C THR A 399 -6.02 -31.82 -3.34
N ALA A 400 -6.65 -31.48 -4.47
CA ALA A 400 -7.67 -30.43 -4.52
C ALA A 400 -8.90 -30.76 -3.66
N GLN A 401 -9.35 -32.02 -3.64
CA GLN A 401 -10.42 -32.48 -2.76
C GLN A 401 -10.02 -32.43 -1.27
N ALA A 402 -8.76 -32.73 -0.94
CA ALA A 402 -8.24 -32.63 0.43
C ALA A 402 -8.24 -31.19 0.92
N ILE A 403 -7.79 -30.24 0.09
CA ILE A 403 -7.90 -28.80 0.38
C ILE A 403 -9.36 -28.42 0.69
N ALA A 404 -10.29 -28.83 -0.16
CA ALA A 404 -11.71 -28.52 0.02
C ALA A 404 -12.31 -29.16 1.28
N ALA A 405 -11.88 -30.36 1.67
CA ALA A 405 -12.30 -31.01 2.91
C ALA A 405 -11.78 -30.26 4.15
N LEU A 406 -10.51 -29.86 4.15
CA LEU A 406 -9.89 -29.10 5.24
C LEU A 406 -10.52 -27.71 5.42
N LEU A 407 -10.82 -27.00 4.32
CA LEU A 407 -11.52 -25.71 4.39
C LEU A 407 -12.92 -25.83 5.01
N ARG A 408 -13.60 -26.98 4.86
CA ARG A 408 -14.92 -27.21 5.47
C ARG A 408 -14.85 -27.68 6.93
N ASP A 409 -13.71 -28.12 7.42
CA ASP A 409 -13.57 -28.70 8.75
C ASP A 409 -13.75 -27.64 9.87
N PRO A 410 -14.66 -27.82 10.84
CA PRO A 410 -14.92 -26.82 11.89
C PRO A 410 -13.76 -26.61 12.88
N GLY A 411 -12.83 -27.55 12.96
CA GLY A 411 -11.60 -27.49 13.75
C GLY A 411 -10.46 -26.71 13.08
N VAL A 412 -10.62 -26.34 11.81
CA VAL A 412 -9.62 -25.64 10.99
C VAL A 412 -10.05 -24.20 10.77
N ASP A 413 -9.15 -23.24 11.03
CA ASP A 413 -9.37 -21.80 10.80
C ASP A 413 -8.65 -21.29 9.54
N ALA A 414 -7.55 -21.95 9.14
CA ALA A 414 -6.81 -21.68 7.91
C ALA A 414 -6.12 -22.96 7.38
N VAL A 415 -5.84 -23.00 6.08
CA VAL A 415 -5.14 -24.12 5.44
C VAL A 415 -3.85 -23.62 4.80
N VAL A 416 -2.72 -24.22 5.17
CA VAL A 416 -1.44 -24.06 4.46
C VAL A 416 -1.24 -25.32 3.63
N GLN A 417 -1.23 -25.17 2.31
CA GLN A 417 -1.00 -26.27 1.39
C GLN A 417 0.38 -26.14 0.76
N LEU A 418 1.19 -27.19 0.82
CA LEU A 418 2.51 -27.25 0.22
C LEU A 418 2.47 -28.16 -1.00
N PHE A 419 3.11 -27.72 -2.08
CA PHE A 419 3.35 -28.52 -3.26
C PHE A 419 4.83 -28.53 -3.61
N VAL A 420 5.43 -29.71 -3.60
CA VAL A 420 6.77 -29.96 -4.16
C VAL A 420 6.61 -30.67 -5.51
N PRO A 421 7.12 -30.10 -6.62
CA PRO A 421 7.01 -30.71 -7.94
C PRO A 421 7.86 -31.97 -8.04
N MET A 422 7.22 -33.05 -8.45
CA MET A 422 7.82 -34.32 -8.87
C MET A 422 7.54 -34.53 -10.36
N PRO A 423 8.37 -35.31 -11.09
CA PRO A 423 8.18 -35.54 -12.53
C PRO A 423 6.81 -36.11 -12.92
N PHE A 424 6.13 -36.80 -12.00
CA PHE A 424 4.83 -37.42 -12.17
C PHE A 424 3.68 -36.65 -11.49
N SER A 425 3.97 -35.50 -10.87
CA SER A 425 2.97 -34.64 -10.23
C SER A 425 2.56 -33.50 -11.16
N GLY A 426 1.27 -33.17 -11.18
CA GLY A 426 0.71 -32.11 -12.01
C GLY A 426 0.34 -30.87 -11.20
N ALA A 427 1.24 -29.88 -11.10
CA ALA A 427 0.99 -28.64 -10.35
C ALA A 427 -0.12 -27.81 -11.00
N GLU A 428 -0.11 -27.72 -12.33
CA GLU A 428 -1.10 -26.95 -13.09
C GLU A 428 -2.45 -27.66 -13.11
N GLU A 429 -2.44 -28.99 -13.23
CA GLU A 429 -3.63 -29.83 -13.09
C GLU A 429 -4.25 -29.68 -11.70
N MET A 430 -3.44 -29.64 -10.64
CA MET A 430 -3.91 -29.43 -9.27
C MET A 430 -4.58 -28.06 -9.15
N ALA A 431 -3.98 -27.03 -9.74
CA ALA A 431 -4.57 -25.70 -9.80
C ALA A 431 -5.91 -25.69 -10.55
N ARG A 432 -6.00 -26.37 -11.72
CA ARG A 432 -7.27 -26.50 -12.47
C ARG A 432 -8.34 -27.21 -11.64
N ASP A 433 -8.00 -28.34 -11.03
CA ASP A 433 -8.93 -29.14 -10.21
C ASP A 433 -9.41 -28.33 -8.99
N LEU A 434 -8.51 -27.58 -8.35
CA LEU A 434 -8.85 -26.69 -7.25
C LEU A 434 -9.85 -25.62 -7.67
N LEU A 435 -9.63 -24.99 -8.83
CA LEU A 435 -10.54 -23.98 -9.39
C LEU A 435 -11.91 -24.56 -9.76
N GLN A 436 -11.97 -25.82 -10.20
CA GLN A 436 -13.23 -26.51 -10.48
C GLN A 436 -14.00 -26.90 -9.21
N LEU A 437 -13.30 -27.33 -8.16
CA LEU A 437 -13.92 -27.76 -6.89
C LEU A 437 -14.33 -26.61 -5.99
N LEU A 438 -13.70 -25.45 -6.16
CA LEU A 438 -14.04 -24.21 -5.50
C LEU A 438 -14.47 -23.16 -6.55
N PRO A 439 -15.55 -23.44 -7.32
CA PRO A 439 -15.98 -22.55 -8.39
C PRO A 439 -16.48 -21.25 -7.78
N GLY A 440 -16.03 -20.12 -8.32
CA GLY A 440 -16.50 -18.81 -7.87
C GLY A 440 -15.75 -18.22 -6.68
N ILE A 441 -14.46 -18.56 -6.46
CA ILE A 441 -13.56 -17.73 -5.64
C ILE A 441 -13.16 -16.45 -6.38
N ARG A 442 -14.16 -15.62 -6.65
CA ARG A 442 -13.94 -14.18 -6.76
C ARG A 442 -13.95 -13.64 -5.33
N ARG A 443 -12.87 -12.97 -4.93
CA ARG A 443 -12.70 -12.12 -3.72
C ARG A 443 -13.69 -12.40 -2.58
N ASN A 444 -13.25 -13.03 -1.49
CA ASN A 444 -14.00 -13.27 -0.23
C ASN A 444 -15.10 -14.35 -0.24
N SER A 445 -15.16 -15.26 -1.22
CA SER A 445 -16.14 -16.38 -1.14
C SER A 445 -15.69 -17.53 -0.25
N LEU A 446 -14.38 -17.64 0.04
CA LEU A 446 -13.89 -18.50 1.10
C LEU A 446 -14.12 -17.85 2.47
N HIS A 447 -14.65 -18.63 3.41
CA HIS A 447 -14.78 -18.21 4.80
C HIS A 447 -13.48 -18.38 5.60
N LYS A 448 -12.52 -19.12 5.05
CA LYS A 448 -11.21 -19.41 5.68
C LYS A 448 -10.09 -19.20 4.67
N PRO A 449 -8.95 -18.61 5.07
CA PRO A 449 -7.86 -18.37 4.15
C PRO A 449 -7.15 -19.67 3.78
N LEU A 450 -6.83 -19.79 2.49
CA LEU A 450 -5.97 -20.82 1.92
C LEU A 450 -4.63 -20.19 1.53
N PHE A 451 -3.53 -20.83 1.92
CA PHE A 451 -2.17 -20.44 1.58
C PHE A 451 -1.52 -21.55 0.73
N PRO A 452 -1.69 -21.55 -0.60
CA PRO A 452 -0.94 -22.42 -1.50
C PRO A 452 0.52 -21.98 -1.56
N VAL A 453 1.41 -22.83 -1.07
CA VAL A 453 2.86 -22.69 -1.11
C VAL A 453 3.38 -23.61 -2.20
N LEU A 454 3.80 -23.02 -3.32
CA LEU A 454 4.33 -23.75 -4.46
C LEU A 454 5.86 -23.71 -4.39
N LEU A 455 6.44 -24.80 -3.89
CA LEU A 455 7.88 -24.93 -3.67
C LEU A 455 8.55 -25.31 -4.98
N GLY A 456 9.27 -24.39 -5.62
CA GLY A 456 9.94 -24.68 -6.88
C GLY A 456 10.27 -23.43 -7.67
N GLY A 457 10.97 -23.62 -8.79
CA GLY A 457 11.35 -22.55 -9.70
C GLY A 457 10.36 -22.41 -10.86
N GLY A 458 10.86 -22.60 -12.07
CA GLY A 458 10.08 -22.47 -13.31
C GLY A 458 8.91 -23.45 -13.41
N GLU A 459 9.06 -24.62 -12.80
CA GLU A 459 8.14 -25.77 -12.91
C GLU A 459 6.76 -25.48 -12.31
N VAL A 460 6.69 -24.61 -11.30
CA VAL A 460 5.42 -24.24 -10.64
C VAL A 460 4.82 -22.93 -11.16
N LEU A 461 5.51 -22.23 -12.07
CA LEU A 461 5.03 -20.96 -12.61
C LEU A 461 3.69 -21.06 -13.35
N PRO A 462 3.41 -22.09 -14.17
CA PRO A 462 2.10 -22.23 -14.81
C PRO A 462 0.96 -22.35 -13.78
N ALA A 463 1.15 -23.17 -12.75
CA ALA A 463 0.19 -23.33 -11.66
C ALA A 463 0.00 -22.02 -10.87
N ARG A 464 1.10 -21.33 -10.54
CA ARG A 464 1.07 -20.01 -9.88
C ARG A 464 0.26 -19.00 -10.68
N ARG A 465 0.54 -18.85 -11.98
CA ARG A 465 -0.17 -17.92 -12.86
C ARG A 465 -1.66 -18.26 -12.91
N LEU A 466 -1.99 -19.53 -13.14
CA LEU A 466 -3.37 -19.99 -13.22
C LEU A 466 -4.16 -19.68 -11.93
N LEU A 467 -3.57 -19.93 -10.76
CA LEU A 467 -4.19 -19.62 -9.47
C LEU A 467 -4.34 -18.10 -9.26
N GLU A 468 -3.26 -17.34 -9.49
CA GLU A 468 -3.24 -15.89 -9.22
C GLU A 468 -4.17 -15.11 -10.18
N GLU A 469 -4.25 -15.49 -11.45
CA GLU A 469 -5.20 -14.94 -12.44
C GLU A 469 -6.66 -15.18 -12.06
N ASN A 470 -6.93 -16.27 -11.32
CA ASN A 470 -8.24 -16.60 -10.80
C ASN A 470 -8.48 -16.09 -9.37
N GLY A 471 -7.63 -15.17 -8.89
CA GLY A 471 -7.85 -14.42 -7.65
C GLY A 471 -7.25 -15.04 -6.39
N PHE A 472 -6.51 -16.16 -6.50
CA PHE A 472 -5.77 -16.70 -5.37
C PHE A 472 -4.49 -15.89 -5.11
N MET A 473 -3.95 -16.06 -3.91
CA MET A 473 -2.58 -15.67 -3.60
C MET A 473 -1.75 -16.94 -3.46
N THR A 474 -0.52 -16.95 -3.96
CA THR A 474 0.40 -18.08 -3.76
C THR A 474 1.71 -17.61 -3.18
N PHE A 475 2.35 -18.49 -2.42
CA PHE A 475 3.54 -18.21 -1.62
C PHE A 475 4.70 -19.08 -2.12
N ALA A 476 5.91 -18.54 -2.06
CA ALA A 476 7.12 -19.22 -2.51
C ALA A 476 7.72 -20.11 -1.42
N SER A 477 7.43 -19.83 -0.14
CA SER A 477 7.95 -20.61 0.97
C SER A 477 6.97 -20.70 2.16
N PRO A 478 7.15 -21.69 3.07
CA PRO A 478 6.31 -21.81 4.25
C PRO A 478 6.48 -20.64 5.22
N GLU A 479 7.66 -20.02 5.29
CA GLU A 479 7.93 -18.84 6.12
C GLU A 479 7.21 -17.60 5.60
N GLU A 480 7.14 -17.42 4.28
CA GLU A 480 6.36 -16.34 3.67
C GLU A 480 4.88 -16.49 4.03
N ALA A 481 4.33 -17.71 3.93
CA ALA A 481 2.96 -18.01 4.32
C ALA A 481 2.72 -17.84 5.83
N ALA A 482 3.64 -18.30 6.68
CA ALA A 482 3.55 -18.18 8.13
C ALA A 482 3.59 -16.71 8.58
N THR A 483 4.50 -15.91 8.01
CA THR A 483 4.61 -14.47 8.27
C THR A 483 3.33 -13.74 7.88
N ALA A 484 2.79 -14.05 6.69
CA ALA A 484 1.54 -13.46 6.22
C ALA A 484 0.35 -13.84 7.11
N LEU A 485 0.22 -15.11 7.49
CA LEU A 485 -0.83 -15.57 8.38
C LEU A 485 -0.72 -14.95 9.77
N ASP A 486 0.48 -14.86 10.33
CA ASP A 486 0.73 -14.20 11.61
C ASP A 486 0.33 -12.72 11.56
N ALA A 487 0.67 -11.98 10.50
CA ALA A 487 0.20 -10.60 10.32
C ALA A 487 -1.33 -10.49 10.35
N MET A 488 -2.05 -11.44 9.72
CA MET A 488 -3.52 -11.49 9.76
C MET A 488 -4.06 -11.76 11.17
N LEU A 489 -3.44 -12.68 11.91
CA LEU A 489 -3.82 -13.02 13.29
C LEU A 489 -3.57 -11.83 14.23
N ARG A 490 -2.39 -11.19 14.14
CA ARG A 490 -2.05 -9.99 14.90
C ARG A 490 -3.04 -8.85 14.63
N TYR A 491 -3.45 -8.66 13.39
CA TYR A 491 -4.48 -7.69 13.05
C TYR A 491 -5.85 -8.03 13.66
N ALA A 492 -6.29 -9.30 13.55
CA ALA A 492 -7.55 -9.73 14.13
C ALA A 492 -7.60 -9.51 15.65
N GLN A 493 -6.51 -9.86 16.35
CA GLN A 493 -6.34 -9.63 17.78
C GLN A 493 -6.31 -8.13 18.12
N ALA A 494 -5.56 -7.33 17.36
CA ALA A 494 -5.50 -5.89 17.57
C ALA A 494 -6.87 -5.24 17.40
N ARG A 495 -7.61 -5.59 16.35
CA ARG A 495 -8.96 -5.10 16.09
C ARG A 495 -9.91 -5.45 17.25
N GLN A 496 -9.86 -6.68 17.77
CA GLN A 496 -10.66 -7.11 18.91
C GLN A 496 -10.34 -6.30 20.17
N ARG A 497 -9.05 -6.15 20.50
CA ARG A 497 -8.56 -5.36 21.64
C ARG A 497 -9.01 -3.89 21.55
N LEU A 498 -8.91 -3.29 20.37
CA LEU A 498 -9.34 -1.92 20.13
C LEU A 498 -10.86 -1.76 20.28
N SER A 499 -11.66 -2.69 19.76
CA SER A 499 -13.12 -2.68 19.96
C SER A 499 -13.51 -2.82 21.42
N GLN A 500 -12.85 -3.70 22.19
CA GLN A 500 -13.10 -3.85 23.62
C GLN A 500 -12.77 -2.57 24.40
N ALA A 501 -11.70 -1.88 24.03
CA ALA A 501 -11.31 -0.63 24.65
C ALA A 501 -12.21 0.57 24.28
N LEU A 502 -13.08 0.45 23.27
CA LEU A 502 -14.11 1.45 22.97
C LEU A 502 -15.43 1.21 23.71
N MET A 503 -15.65 -0.02 24.20
CA MET A 503 -16.85 -0.39 24.96
C MET A 503 -16.71 -0.15 26.47
N ARG A 504 -15.48 0.06 26.95
CA ARG A 504 -15.15 0.49 28.31
C ARG A 504 -15.01 2.00 28.33
#